data_AF-A0A1H2QHW5-F1
#
_entry.id   AF-A0A1H2QHW5-F1
#
_cell.length_a   1.000
_cell.length_b   1.000
_cell.length_c   1.000
_cell.angle_alpha   90.00
_cell.angle_beta   90.00
_cell.angle_gamma   90.00
#
_symmetry.space_group_name_H-M   'P 1'
#
loop_
_entity.id
_entity.type
_entity.pdbx_description
1 polymer ?
#
loop_
_entity_poly.entity_id
_entity_poly.type
_entity_poly.pdbx_seq_one_letter_code
_entity_poly.pdbx_strand_id
1 'polypeptide(L)' 'MKVVYINKQSRSIQTFEETEGRILHCLVETTLAGTIVSVWHRQRLSDSYVHNRFYIPGNQDTLTLGARTYFLYG' A
#
# COMPACT_ATOMS: atom_id res chain seq x y z
N MET A 1 11.76 2.46 -9.86
CA MET A 1 10.96 2.77 -8.66
C MET A 1 9.49 2.64 -9.05
N LYS A 2 8.67 1.90 -8.28
CA LYS A 2 7.23 1.73 -8.59
C LYS A 2 6.40 2.61 -7.66
N VAL A 3 5.38 3.29 -8.21
CA VAL A 3 4.47 4.13 -7.41
C VAL A 3 3.14 3.39 -7.25
N VAL A 4 2.63 3.32 -6.03
CA VAL A 4 1.32 2.72 -5.69
C VAL A 4 0.41 3.82 -5.18
N TYR A 5 -0.65 4.13 -5.92
CA TYR A 5 -1.63 5.15 -5.54
C TYR A 5 -2.74 4.50 -4.72
N ILE A 6 -2.87 4.88 -3.46
CA ILE A 6 -3.84 4.30 -2.53
C ILE A 6 -4.85 5.37 -2.13
N ASN A 7 -6.13 5.07 -2.33
CA ASN A 7 -7.21 5.92 -1.86
C ASN A 7 -7.36 5.79 -0.33
N LYS A 8 -7.09 6.85 0.43
CA LYS A 8 -7.18 6.86 1.90
C LYS A 8 -8.61 6.93 2.44
N GLN A 9 -9.60 7.20 1.59
CA GLN A 9 -11.03 7.19 1.91
C GLN A 9 -11.71 5.85 1.60
N SER A 10 -11.03 4.96 0.87
CA SER A 10 -11.57 3.63 0.54
C SER A 10 -11.76 2.80 1.81
N ARG A 11 -13.00 2.38 2.07
CA ARG A 11 -13.35 1.44 3.15
C ARG A 11 -13.29 -0.03 2.72
N SER A 12 -12.82 -0.29 1.49
CA SER A 12 -12.63 -1.62 0.94
C SER A 12 -11.16 -1.91 0.63
N ILE A 13 -10.83 -3.19 0.52
CA ILE A 13 -9.53 -3.65 0.01
C ILE A 13 -9.35 -3.12 -1.42
N GLN A 14 -8.21 -2.50 -1.66
CA GLN A 14 -7.79 -2.01 -2.98
C GLN A 14 -6.80 -2.98 -3.59
N THR A 15 -7.03 -3.38 -4.84
CA THR A 15 -6.19 -4.34 -5.55
C THR A 15 -5.45 -3.65 -6.69
N PHE A 16 -4.12 -3.82 -6.74
CA PHE A 16 -3.26 -3.21 -7.76
C PHE A 16 -2.46 -4.29 -8.49
N GLU A 17 -2.47 -4.25 -9.81
CA GLU A 17 -1.63 -5.11 -10.64
C GLU A 17 -0.35 -4.36 -11.01
N GLU A 18 0.81 -4.88 -10.58
CA GLU A 18 2.11 -4.37 -10.99
C GLU A 18 2.54 -4.99 -12.33
N THR A 19 3.40 -4.28 -13.06
CA THR A 19 3.97 -4.64 -14.38
C THR A 19 4.64 -6.02 -14.50
N GLU A 20 4.82 -6.74 -13.40
CA GLU A 20 5.39 -8.11 -13.37
C GLU A 20 4.33 -9.19 -13.05
N GLY A 21 3.03 -8.86 -13.16
CA GLY A 21 1.93 -9.75 -12.80
C GLY A 21 1.78 -9.96 -11.28
N ARG A 22 2.35 -9.05 -10.48
CA ARG A 22 2.20 -9.09 -9.01
C ARG A 22 0.95 -8.34 -8.62
N ILE A 23 0.11 -8.97 -7.80
CA ILE A 23 -1.08 -8.35 -7.25
C ILE A 23 -0.77 -7.86 -5.83
N LEU A 24 -1.06 -6.59 -5.56
CA LEU A 24 -1.00 -5.98 -4.24
C LEU A 24 -2.42 -5.82 -3.71
N HIS A 25 -2.67 -6.27 -2.49
CA HIS A 25 -3.90 -5.95 -1.75
C HIS A 25 -3.55 -4.92 -0.68
N CYS A 26 -4.26 -3.79 -0.67
CA CYS A 26 -4.05 -2.72 0.29
C CYS A 26 -5.33 -2.49 1.10
N LEU A 27 -5.18 -2.43 2.42
CA LEU A 27 -6.21 -1.97 3.35
C LEU A 27 -5.71 -0.69 4.03
N VAL A 28 -6.58 0.29 4.17
CA VAL A 28 -6.27 1.57 4.81
C VAL A 28 -7.16 1.82 6.01
N GLU A 29 -6.57 2.41 7.04
CA GLU A 29 -7.27 2.90 8.22
C GLU A 29 -6.78 4.33 8.49
N THR A 30 -7.69 5.29 8.33
CA THR A 30 -7.36 6.72 8.42
C THR A 30 -7.90 7.29 9.73
N THR A 31 -7.04 8.00 10.45
CA THR A 31 -7.35 8.74 11.68
C THR A 31 -6.96 10.21 11.50
N LEU A 32 -7.27 11.06 12.49
CA LEU A 32 -6.82 12.45 12.50
C LEU A 32 -5.29 12.59 12.56
N ALA A 33 -4.60 11.61 13.16
CA ALA A 33 -3.15 11.65 13.32
C ALA A 33 -2.40 11.22 12.03
N GLY A 34 -3.03 10.37 11.21
CA GLY A 34 -2.44 9.79 10.01
C GLY A 34 -3.16 8.54 9.54
N THR A 35 -2.53 7.85 8.58
CA THR A 35 -3.09 6.68 7.90
C THR A 35 -2.21 5.46 8.13
N ILE A 36 -2.82 4.36 8.54
CA ILE A 36 -2.19 3.04 8.57
C ILE A 36 -2.51 2.35 7.25
N VAL A 37 -1.47 1.79 6.61
CA VAL A 37 -1.61 1.02 5.38
C VAL A 37 -1.07 -0.37 5.62
N SER A 38 -1.89 -1.38 5.30
CA SER A 38 -1.50 -2.79 5.29
C SER A 38 -1.48 -3.28 3.86
N VAL A 39 -0.34 -3.83 3.42
CA VAL A 39 -0.09 -4.28 2.05
C VAL A 39 0.31 -5.74 2.05
N TRP A 40 -0.47 -6.57 1.36
CA TRP A 40 -0.14 -7.96 1.09
C TRP A 40 0.28 -8.11 -0.37
N HIS A 41 1.36 -8.85 -0.60
CA HIS A 41 1.76 -9.22 -1.95
C HIS A 41 2.23 -10.67 -2.01
N ARG A 42 1.80 -11.37 -3.06
CA ARG A 42 2.26 -12.71 -3.36
C ARG A 42 3.68 -12.67 -3.93
N GLN A 43 4.58 -13.50 -3.41
CA GLN A 43 5.92 -13.63 -3.96
C GLN A 43 5.83 -14.38 -5.30
N ARG A 44 6.63 -13.98 -6.29
CA ARG A 44 6.55 -14.55 -7.65
C ARG A 44 7.04 -16.00 -7.71
N LEU A 45 8.00 -16.35 -6.86
CA LEU A 45 8.75 -17.61 -6.90
C LEU A 45 8.30 -18.62 -5.83
N SER A 46 7.37 -18.23 -4.97
CA SER A 46 6.85 -19.04 -3.88
C SER A 46 5.41 -18.63 -3.63
N ASP A 47 4.52 -19.56 -3.32
CA ASP A 47 3.11 -19.25 -3.02
C ASP A 47 2.90 -18.56 -1.66
N SER A 48 3.94 -17.88 -1.17
CA SER A 48 3.97 -17.15 0.08
C SER A 48 3.55 -15.71 -0.12
N TYR A 49 2.92 -15.16 0.91
CA TYR A 49 2.53 -13.76 0.98
C TYR A 49 3.44 -13.01 1.92
N VAL A 50 3.86 -11.82 1.51
CA VAL A 50 4.54 -10.86 2.38
C VAL A 50 3.54 -9.81 2.78
N HIS A 51 3.46 -9.55 4.08
CA HIS A 51 2.63 -8.50 4.67
C HIS A 51 3.53 -7.38 5.19
N ASN A 52 3.32 -6.17 4.67
CA ASN A 52 3.95 -4.95 5.19
C ASN A 52 2.86 -4.05 5.75
N ARG A 53 3.05 -3.60 7.00
CA ARG A 53 2.18 -2.61 7.63
C ARG A 53 3.00 -1.40 8.01
N PHE A 54 2.53 -0.22 7.65
CA PHE A 54 3.25 1.03 7.90
C PHE A 54 2.28 2.18 8.18
N TYR A 55 2.81 3.22 8.82
CA TYR A 55 2.09 4.42 9.20
C TYR A 55 2.59 5.61 8.38
N ILE A 56 1.66 6.39 7.83
CA ILE A 56 1.92 7.64 7.13
C ILE A 56 1.30 8.76 7.98
N PRO A 57 2.12 9.65 8.58
CA PRO A 57 1.63 10.80 9.35
C PRO A 57 0.66 11.68 8.55
N GLY A 58 -0.31 12.31 9.22
CA GLY A 58 -1.36 13.10 8.55
C GLY A 58 -0.87 14.37 7.82
N ASN A 59 0.38 14.78 8.07
CA ASN A 59 1.05 15.84 7.32
C ASN A 59 1.88 15.32 6.13
N GLN A 60 1.73 14.04 5.78
CA GLN A 60 2.40 13.39 4.67
C GLN A 60 1.38 12.61 3.83
N ASP A 61 1.58 12.65 2.52
CA ASP A 61 0.80 11.84 1.58
C ASP A 61 1.66 10.76 0.91
N THR A 62 2.95 10.66 1.25
CA THR A 62 3.86 9.72 0.59
C THR A 62 4.80 9.00 1.56
N LEU A 63 5.04 7.72 1.31
CA LEU A 63 6.09 6.94 1.99
C LEU A 63 6.82 6.04 1.00
N THR A 64 8.15 6.02 1.06
CA THR A 64 8.98 5.11 0.25
C THR A 64 9.52 3.98 1.12
N LEU A 65 9.24 2.73 0.73
CA LEU A 65 9.76 1.52 1.36
C LEU A 65 10.39 0.62 0.30
N GLY A 66 11.72 0.46 0.37
CA GLY A 66 12.49 -0.29 -0.63
C GLY A 66 12.30 0.30 -2.03
N ALA A 67 11.83 -0.51 -2.98
CA ALA A 67 11.65 -0.12 -4.38
C ALA A 67 10.29 0.55 -4.69
N ARG A 68 9.43 0.73 -3.68
CA ARG A 68 8.07 1.25 -3.84
C ARG A 68 7.86 2.57 -3.10
N THR A 69 7.15 3.47 -3.74
CA THR A 69 6.61 4.69 -3.14
C THR A 69 5.09 4.58 -3.11
N TYR A 70 4.51 4.69 -1.92
CA TYR A 70 3.08 4.71 -1.70
C TYR A 70 2.63 6.16 -1.67
N PHE A 71 1.65 6.51 -2.50
CA PHE A 71 1.03 7.84 -2.55
C PHE A 71 -0.41 7.71 -2.07
N LEU A 72 -0.76 8.39 -0.99
CA LEU A 72 -2.12 8.48 -0.48
C LEU A 72 -2.85 9.63 -1.19
N TYR A 73 -4.01 9.32 -1.76
CA TYR A 73 -4.91 10.32 -2.31
C TYR A 73 -6.32 10.11 -1.78
N GLY A 74 -7.19 11.10 -1.94
CA GLY A 74 -8.55 11.07 -1.41
C GLY A 74 -8.87 12.33 -0.63
#